data_AF-A0A924G644-F1
#
_entry.id   AF-A0A924G644-F1
#
_cell.length_a   1.000
_cell.length_b   1.000
_cell.length_c   1.000
_cell.angle_alpha   90.00
_cell.angle_beta   90.00
_cell.angle_gamma   90.00
#
_symmetry.space_group_name_H-M   'P 1'
#
loop_
_entity.id
_entity.type
_entity.pdbx_description
1 polymer ?
#
loop_
_entity_poly.entity_id
_entity_poly.type
_entity_poly.pdbx_seq_one_letter_code
_entity_poly.pdbx_strand_id
1 'polypeptide(L)'
;MDQQNFKNHSRLVPLFHYVASLLSLATIVGASLNVWYNVKLHTYSSILILGLSILSLLILYFSRSFALKAQDRAIRAEENFRHFMLAGKPLDSQLRIGQIIALRFAGDDEFVALAQKALTENFSSKEIKQTIKNWKADNYRV
;
A
#
# COMPACT_ATOMS: atom_id res chain seq x y z
N MET A 1 -2.89 -2.67 -23.75
CA MET A 1 -2.90 -2.74 -22.27
C MET A 1 -4.34 -2.87 -21.85
N ASP A 2 -4.70 -3.92 -21.13
CA ASP A 2 -6.08 -4.12 -20.69
C ASP A 2 -6.53 -2.97 -19.79
N GLN A 3 -7.80 -2.57 -19.93
CA GLN A 3 -8.40 -1.54 -19.10
C GLN A 3 -8.36 -1.99 -17.62
N GLN A 4 -7.86 -1.12 -16.75
CA GLN A 4 -7.81 -1.41 -15.31
C GLN A 4 -9.24 -1.51 -14.76
N ASN A 5 -9.47 -2.46 -13.85
CA ASN A 5 -10.72 -2.68 -13.16
C ASN A 5 -10.47 -3.26 -11.75
N PHE A 6 -11.55 -3.53 -11.02
CA PHE A 6 -11.48 -4.09 -9.66
C PHE A 6 -10.59 -5.34 -9.54
N LYS A 7 -10.53 -6.21 -10.55
CA LYS A 7 -9.79 -7.48 -10.49
C LYS A 7 -8.28 -7.31 -10.72
N ASN A 8 -7.85 -6.31 -11.48
CA ASN A 8 -6.44 -6.16 -11.92
C ASN A 8 -5.78 -4.84 -11.48
N HIS A 9 -6.44 -4.02 -10.65
CA HIS A 9 -5.88 -2.73 -10.19
C HIS A 9 -4.67 -2.83 -9.26
N SER A 10 -4.44 -3.98 -8.64
CA SER A 10 -3.29 -4.18 -7.74
C SER A 10 -2.05 -4.57 -8.56
N ARG A 11 -0.93 -3.92 -8.28
CA ARG A 11 0.34 -4.16 -8.98
C ARG A 11 1.36 -4.72 -7.99
N LEU A 12 2.07 -5.77 -8.39
CA LEU A 12 3.17 -6.34 -7.62
C LEU A 12 4.43 -6.30 -8.48
N VAL A 13 5.54 -5.86 -7.89
CA VAL A 13 6.86 -5.90 -8.52
C VAL A 13 7.52 -7.21 -8.12
N PRO A 14 7.73 -8.18 -9.04
CA PRO A 14 8.14 -9.52 -8.65
C PRO A 14 9.46 -9.58 -7.88
N LEU A 15 10.45 -8.79 -8.32
CA LEU A 15 11.76 -8.73 -7.67
C LEU A 15 11.68 -8.18 -6.24
N PHE A 16 10.80 -7.22 -5.97
CA PHE A 16 10.65 -6.63 -4.63
C PHE A 16 9.76 -7.49 -3.73
N HIS A 17 8.59 -7.91 -4.22
CA HIS A 17 7.57 -8.54 -3.38
C HIS A 17 7.79 -10.04 -3.18
N TYR A 18 8.40 -10.73 -4.14
CA TYR A 18 8.65 -12.18 -4.04
C TYR A 18 10.13 -12.47 -3.81
N VAL A 19 11.02 -11.94 -4.64
CA VAL A 19 12.45 -12.30 -4.55
C VAL A 19 13.09 -11.68 -3.31
N ALA A 20 12.99 -10.36 -3.11
CA ALA A 20 13.61 -9.71 -1.96
C ALA A 20 13.01 -10.16 -0.62
N SER A 21 11.69 -10.39 -0.55
CA SER A 21 11.04 -10.89 0.66
C SER A 21 11.47 -12.33 1.00
N LEU A 22 11.52 -13.23 0.01
CA LEU A 22 11.95 -14.61 0.21
C LEU A 22 13.43 -14.70 0.59
N LEU A 23 14.30 -13.94 -0.09
CA LEU A 23 15.72 -13.89 0.22
C LEU A 23 15.97 -13.30 1.61
N SER A 24 15.24 -12.24 2.00
CA SER A 24 15.38 -11.65 3.33
C SER A 24 14.95 -12.63 4.43
N LEU A 25 13.86 -13.39 4.21
CA LEU A 25 13.42 -14.42 5.14
C LEU A 25 14.44 -15.56 5.25
N ALA A 26 14.93 -16.07 4.11
CA ALA A 26 15.95 -17.11 4.07
C ALA A 26 17.25 -16.66 4.78
N THR A 27 17.65 -15.40 4.59
CA THR A 27 18.85 -14.83 5.23
C THR A 27 18.70 -14.77 6.74
N ILE A 28 17.53 -14.38 7.27
CA ILE A 28 17.29 -14.36 8.73
C ILE A 28 17.28 -15.75 9.32
N VAL A 29 16.60 -16.69 8.67
CA VAL A 29 16.58 -18.08 9.13
C VAL A 29 18.01 -18.64 9.13
N GLY A 30 18.75 -18.46 8.03
CA GLY A 30 20.15 -18.88 7.92
C GLY A 30 21.05 -18.23 8.97
N ALA A 31 20.91 -16.93 9.21
CA ALA A 31 21.68 -16.20 10.23
C ALA A 31 21.35 -16.69 11.65
N SER A 32 20.08 -16.98 11.94
CA SER A 32 19.64 -17.50 13.23
C SER A 32 20.20 -18.90 13.49
N LEU A 33 20.14 -19.78 12.49
CA LEU A 33 20.76 -21.12 12.55
C LEU A 33 22.28 -21.01 12.69
N ASN A 34 22.92 -20.07 11.98
CA ASN A 34 24.35 -19.86 12.06
C ASN A 34 24.79 -19.47 13.49
N VAL A 35 24.06 -18.55 14.14
CA VAL A 35 24.29 -18.21 15.56
C VAL A 35 24.09 -19.43 16.45
N TRP A 36 23.02 -20.22 16.25
CA TRP A 36 22.73 -21.41 17.04
C TRP A 36 23.84 -22.45 16.99
N TYR A 37 24.39 -22.74 15.80
CA TYR A 37 25.43 -23.75 15.65
C TYR A 37 26.84 -23.26 16.04
N ASN A 38 27.13 -21.95 15.98
CA ASN A 38 28.49 -21.40 16.15
C ASN A 38 28.72 -20.65 17.48
N VAL A 39 27.89 -20.88 18.50
CA VAL A 39 27.91 -20.17 19.79
C VAL A 39 29.29 -20.08 20.45
N LYS A 40 30.18 -21.07 20.24
CA LYS A 40 31.47 -21.18 20.95
C LYS A 40 32.71 -20.69 20.18
N LEU A 41 32.67 -20.52 18.85
CA LEU A 41 33.88 -20.29 18.03
C LEU A 41 33.82 -19.04 17.12
N HIS A 42 32.64 -18.61 16.66
CA HIS A 42 32.49 -17.50 15.68
C HIS A 42 31.40 -16.50 16.05
N THR A 43 31.15 -16.32 17.36
CA THR A 43 30.01 -15.60 17.93
C THR A 43 29.85 -14.17 17.39
N TYR A 44 30.95 -13.43 17.17
CA TYR A 44 30.86 -12.05 16.68
C TYR A 44 30.36 -11.95 15.24
N SER A 45 30.93 -12.73 14.31
CA SER A 45 30.52 -12.70 12.90
C SER A 45 29.09 -13.19 12.71
N SER A 46 28.70 -14.27 13.41
CA SER A 46 27.33 -14.79 13.36
C SER A 46 26.30 -13.77 13.89
N ILE A 47 26.60 -13.08 14.99
CA ILE A 47 25.73 -12.03 15.54
C ILE A 47 25.66 -10.81 14.60
N LEU A 48 26.79 -10.40 14.01
CA LEU A 48 26.80 -9.31 13.03
C LEU A 48 25.93 -9.63 11.81
N ILE A 49 26.03 -10.84 11.26
CA ILE A 49 25.21 -11.27 10.12
C ILE A 49 23.73 -11.27 10.51
N LEU A 50 23.38 -11.75 11.71
CA LEU A 50 22.01 -11.68 12.21
C LEU A 50 21.53 -10.22 12.34
N GLY A 51 22.35 -9.34 12.90
CA GLY A 51 22.06 -7.90 12.99
C GLY A 51 21.82 -7.26 11.62
N LEU A 52 22.69 -7.54 10.64
CA LEU A 52 22.55 -7.06 9.26
C LEU A 52 21.27 -7.61 8.59
N SER A 53 20.90 -8.86 8.85
CA SER A 53 19.69 -9.47 8.30
C SER A 53 18.40 -8.84 8.87
N ILE A 54 18.41 -8.47 10.16
CA ILE A 54 17.32 -7.71 10.79
C ILE A 54 17.26 -6.31 10.19
N LEU A 55 18.41 -5.63 10.06
CA LEU A 55 18.50 -4.31 9.45
C LEU A 55 17.94 -4.32 8.02
N SER A 56 18.27 -5.32 7.20
CA SER A 56 17.73 -5.44 5.84
C SER A 56 16.20 -5.60 5.81
N LEU A 57 15.63 -6.36 6.75
CA LEU A 57 14.16 -6.46 6.88
C LEU A 57 13.52 -5.11 7.22
N LEU A 58 14.11 -4.39 8.17
CA LEU A 58 13.62 -3.06 8.55
C LEU A 58 13.66 -2.10 7.35
N ILE A 59 14.76 -2.11 6.59
CA ILE A 59 14.89 -1.30 5.37
C ILE A 59 13.83 -1.69 4.33
N LEU A 60 13.63 -2.99 4.06
CA LEU A 60 12.61 -3.45 3.12
C LEU A 60 11.20 -3.04 3.56
N TYR A 61 10.87 -3.17 4.84
CA TYR A 61 9.57 -2.79 5.37
C TYR A 61 9.34 -1.27 5.32
N PHE A 62 10.28 -0.48 5.84
CA PHE A 62 10.12 0.97 5.96
C PHE A 62 10.23 1.68 4.62
N SER A 63 11.06 1.20 3.68
CA SER A 63 11.12 1.75 2.32
C SER A 63 9.74 1.72 1.64
N ARG A 64 8.98 0.63 1.82
CA ARG A 64 7.62 0.51 1.29
C ARG A 64 6.59 1.29 2.10
N SER A 65 6.65 1.20 3.44
CA SER A 65 5.71 1.88 4.33
C SER A 65 5.75 3.41 4.16
N PHE A 66 6.95 3.99 4.06
CA PHE A 66 7.13 5.43 3.88
C PHE A 66 6.61 5.91 2.52
N ALA A 67 6.89 5.17 1.45
CA ALA A 67 6.38 5.48 0.12
C ALA A 67 4.84 5.46 0.09
N LEU A 68 4.21 4.44 0.70
CA LEU A 68 2.74 4.35 0.77
C LEU A 68 2.14 5.48 1.59
N LYS A 69 2.72 5.84 2.75
CA LYS A 69 2.26 6.98 3.55
C LYS A 69 2.37 8.31 2.81
N ALA A 70 3.43 8.52 2.04
CA ALA A 70 3.57 9.71 1.20
C ALA A 70 2.49 9.77 0.12
N GLN A 71 2.25 8.65 -0.57
CA GLN A 71 1.20 8.55 -1.59
C GLN A 71 -0.19 8.74 -1.01
N ASP A 72 -0.51 8.15 0.14
CA ASP A 72 -1.83 8.28 0.76
C ASP A 72 -2.13 9.75 1.15
N ARG A 73 -1.12 10.51 1.59
CA ARG A 73 -1.26 11.95 1.82
C ARG A 73 -1.51 12.73 0.53
N ALA A 74 -0.78 12.41 -0.55
CA ALA A 74 -0.98 13.02 -1.86
C ALA A 74 -2.39 12.73 -2.39
N ILE A 75 -2.83 11.46 -2.37
CA ILE A 75 -4.18 11.05 -2.79
C ILE A 75 -5.25 11.78 -1.99
N ARG A 76 -5.09 11.92 -0.66
CA ARG A 76 -6.04 12.70 0.14
C ARG A 76 -6.14 14.14 -0.33
N ALA A 77 -5.01 14.79 -0.62
CA ALA A 77 -5.00 16.17 -1.08
C ALA A 77 -5.63 16.30 -2.48
N GLU A 78 -5.27 15.41 -3.41
CA GLU A 78 -5.77 15.35 -4.78
C GLU A 78 -7.29 15.11 -4.82
N GLU A 79 -7.79 14.07 -4.14
CA GLU A 79 -9.22 13.77 -4.13
C GLU A 79 -10.05 14.81 -3.37
N ASN A 80 -9.47 15.45 -2.33
CA ASN A 80 -10.13 16.56 -1.66
C ASN A 80 -10.26 17.79 -2.57
N PHE A 81 -9.21 18.12 -3.32
CA PHE A 81 -9.24 19.21 -4.30
C PHE A 81 -10.22 18.89 -5.44
N ARG A 82 -10.22 17.65 -5.94
CA ARG A 82 -11.18 17.17 -6.93
C ARG A 82 -12.63 17.30 -6.44
N HIS A 83 -12.92 16.89 -5.20
CA HIS A 83 -14.24 17.06 -4.61
C HIS A 83 -14.64 18.53 -4.50
N PHE A 84 -13.70 19.40 -4.13
CA PHE A 84 -13.93 20.85 -4.08
C PHE A 84 -14.27 21.42 -5.46
N MET A 85 -13.57 21.01 -6.53
CA MET A 85 -13.90 21.44 -7.89
C MET A 85 -15.28 20.96 -8.37
N LEU A 86 -15.69 19.75 -8.01
CA LEU A 86 -16.95 19.15 -8.48
C LEU A 86 -18.17 19.56 -7.63
N ALA A 87 -18.01 19.74 -6.32
CA ALA A 87 -19.11 19.95 -5.38
C ALA A 87 -19.04 21.30 -4.62
N GLY A 88 -18.00 22.11 -4.86
CA GLY A 88 -17.80 23.40 -4.19
C GLY A 88 -17.42 23.31 -2.70
N LYS A 89 -17.15 22.12 -2.19
CA LYS A 89 -16.81 21.86 -0.77
C LYS A 89 -15.78 20.74 -0.64
N PRO A 90 -14.95 20.73 0.42
CA PRO A 90 -14.00 19.64 0.65
C PRO A 90 -14.72 18.30 0.91
N LEU A 91 -13.97 17.20 0.83
CA LEU A 91 -14.41 15.89 1.29
C LEU A 91 -14.75 15.95 2.79
N ASP A 92 -15.72 15.15 3.20
CA ASP A 92 -16.07 15.01 4.61
C ASP A 92 -14.90 14.42 5.40
N SER A 93 -14.62 14.99 6.58
CA SER A 93 -13.54 14.54 7.46
C SER A 93 -13.78 13.15 8.05
N GLN A 94 -15.03 12.66 8.04
CA GLN A 94 -15.41 11.32 8.47
C GLN A 94 -14.94 10.22 7.49
N LEU A 95 -14.60 10.56 6.24
CA LEU A 95 -14.07 9.58 5.30
C LEU A 95 -12.69 9.09 5.73
N ARG A 96 -12.59 7.77 5.92
CA ARG A 96 -11.33 7.09 6.22
C ARG A 96 -10.41 7.15 5.02
N ILE A 97 -9.10 7.18 5.26
CA ILE A 97 -8.10 7.23 4.18
C ILE A 97 -8.27 6.08 3.16
N GLY A 98 -8.62 4.88 3.63
CA GLY A 98 -8.89 3.75 2.76
C GLY A 98 -10.08 3.95 1.82
N GLN A 99 -11.13 4.64 2.28
CA GLN A 99 -12.29 4.99 1.46
C GLN A 99 -11.91 6.03 0.41
N ILE A 100 -11.14 7.06 0.77
CA ILE A 100 -10.63 8.07 -0.16
C ILE A 100 -9.76 7.42 -1.25
N ILE A 101 -8.87 6.49 -0.86
CA ILE A 101 -8.06 5.72 -1.82
C ILE A 101 -8.94 4.84 -2.74
N ALA A 102 -10.09 4.36 -2.27
CA ALA A 102 -11.02 3.63 -3.14
C ALA A 102 -11.73 4.57 -4.12
N LEU A 103 -12.16 5.75 -3.67
CA LEU A 103 -12.88 6.74 -4.48
C LEU A 103 -12.05 7.29 -5.65
N ARG A 104 -10.72 7.28 -5.56
CA ARG A 104 -9.85 7.72 -6.68
C ARG A 104 -10.10 6.96 -7.99
N PHE A 105 -10.60 5.73 -7.91
CA PHE A 105 -10.91 4.90 -9.07
C PHE A 105 -12.28 5.22 -9.69
N ALA A 106 -13.10 6.04 -9.03
CA ALA A 106 -14.41 6.44 -9.54
C ALA A 106 -14.26 7.55 -10.60
N GLY A 107 -15.09 7.52 -11.63
CA GLY A 107 -15.23 8.60 -12.61
C GLY A 107 -15.78 9.90 -11.98
N ASP A 108 -15.53 11.04 -12.61
CA ASP A 108 -15.98 12.36 -12.09
C ASP A 108 -17.51 12.45 -11.97
N ASP A 109 -18.22 11.73 -12.83
CA ASP A 109 -19.68 11.66 -12.91
C ASP A 109 -20.32 10.96 -11.71
N GLU A 110 -19.66 9.96 -11.12
CA GLU A 110 -20.17 9.21 -9.97
C GLU A 110 -19.45 9.52 -8.65
N PHE A 111 -18.30 10.20 -8.70
CA PHE A 111 -17.41 10.42 -7.55
C PHE A 111 -18.10 11.10 -6.35
N VAL A 112 -18.78 12.23 -6.56
CA VAL A 112 -19.42 13.00 -5.47
C VAL A 112 -20.54 12.19 -4.81
N ALA A 113 -21.38 11.55 -5.62
CA ALA A 113 -22.47 10.71 -5.13
C ALA A 113 -21.94 9.47 -4.38
N LEU A 114 -20.87 8.86 -4.88
CA LEU A 114 -20.24 7.69 -4.25
C LEU A 114 -19.55 8.07 -2.93
N ALA A 115 -18.95 9.25 -2.84
CA ALA A 115 -18.36 9.76 -1.60
C ALA A 115 -19.42 9.95 -0.51
N GLN A 116 -20.58 10.51 -0.88
CA GLN A 116 -21.71 10.65 0.06
C GLN A 116 -22.29 9.30 0.46
N LYS A 117 -22.49 8.37 -0.49
CA LYS A 117 -22.95 7.01 -0.18
C LYS A 117 -22.01 6.26 0.75
N ALA A 118 -20.70 6.40 0.53
CA ALA A 118 -19.70 5.77 1.37
C ALA A 118 -19.78 6.20 2.84
N LEU A 119 -20.23 7.44 3.10
CA LEU A 119 -20.49 7.96 4.44
C LEU A 119 -21.81 7.44 5.00
N THR A 120 -22.90 7.57 4.24
CA THR A 120 -24.24 7.22 4.72
C THR A 120 -24.41 5.72 4.96
N GLU A 121 -23.83 4.90 4.08
CA GLU A 121 -23.93 3.44 4.13
C GLU A 121 -22.70 2.78 4.80
N ASN A 122 -21.75 3.58 5.31
CA ASN A 122 -20.53 3.11 5.96
C ASN A 122 -19.68 2.12 5.13
N PHE A 123 -19.66 2.28 3.81
CA PHE A 123 -18.96 1.36 2.92
C PHE A 123 -17.48 1.19 3.26
N SER A 124 -17.01 -0.06 3.20
CA SER A 124 -15.60 -0.39 3.17
C SER A 124 -14.96 0.02 1.85
N SER A 125 -13.63 0.16 1.84
CA SER A 125 -12.85 0.43 0.62
C SER A 125 -13.10 -0.59 -0.49
N LYS A 126 -13.48 -1.83 -0.13
CA LYS A 126 -13.77 -2.90 -1.10
C LYS A 126 -15.14 -2.68 -1.74
N GLU A 127 -16.17 -2.40 -0.94
CA GLU A 127 -17.54 -2.15 -1.43
C GLU A 127 -17.59 -0.93 -2.33
N ILE A 128 -16.86 0.15 -1.98
CA ILE A 128 -16.71 1.33 -2.86
C ILE A 128 -16.19 0.89 -4.22
N LYS A 129 -15.06 0.17 -4.27
CA LYS A 129 -14.47 -0.26 -5.55
C LYS A 129 -15.38 -1.20 -6.34
N GLN A 130 -16.19 -2.02 -5.68
CA GLN A 130 -17.14 -2.91 -6.35
C GLN A 130 -18.34 -2.16 -6.94
N THR A 131 -18.65 -0.98 -6.42
CA THR A 131 -19.80 -0.17 -6.83
C THR A 131 -19.46 0.78 -8.00
N ILE A 132 -18.18 1.02 -8.25
CA ILE A 132 -17.68 1.87 -9.35
C ILE A 132 -18.12 1.30 -10.70
N LYS A 133 -18.84 2.12 -11.47
CA LYS A 133 -19.24 1.77 -12.84
C LYS A 133 -18.24 2.29 -13.86
N ASN A 134 -17.76 3.51 -13.66
CA ASN A 134 -16.84 4.20 -14.56
C ASN A 134 -15.44 4.20 -13.94
N TRP A 135 -14.68 3.14 -14.22
CA TRP A 135 -13.37 2.95 -13.61
C TRP A 135 -12.30 3.87 -14.23
N LYS A 136 -11.77 4.77 -13.40
CA LYS A 136 -10.59 5.58 -13.69
C LYS A 136 -9.32 4.81 -13.34
N ALA A 137 -8.50 4.52 -14.34
CA ALA A 137 -7.26 3.78 -14.12
C ALA A 137 -6.22 4.60 -13.35
N ASP A 138 -5.59 4.00 -12.33
CA ASP A 138 -4.39 4.52 -11.67
C ASP A 138 -3.21 3.61 -12.00
N ASN A 139 -2.32 4.11 -12.87
CA ASN A 139 -1.11 3.42 -13.32
C ASN A 139 0.16 3.88 -12.58
N TYR A 140 0.06 4.91 -11.73
CA TYR A 140 1.19 5.50 -11.03
C TYR A 140 1.48 4.80 -9.69
N ARG A 141 0.46 4.16 -9.10
CA ARG A 141 0.65 3.35 -7.89
C ARG A 141 1.14 1.94 -8.22
N VAL A 142 2.12 1.53 -7.43
CA VAL A 142 2.63 0.16 -7.31
C VAL A 142 2.28 -0.31 -5.93
#